data_AF-A0A7Z7VWZ0-F1
#
_entry.id   AF-A0A7Z7VWZ0-F1
#
_cell.length_a   1.000
_cell.length_b   1.000
_cell.length_c   1.000
_cell.angle_alpha   90.00
_cell.angle_beta   90.00
_cell.angle_gamma   90.00
#
_symmetry.space_group_name_H-M   'P 1'
#
loop_
_entity.id
_entity.type
_entity.pdbx_description
1 polymer ?
#
loop_
_entity_poly.entity_id
_entity_poly.type
_entity_poly.pdbx_seq_one_letter_code
_entity_poly.pdbx_strand_id
1 'polypeptide(L)'
;MPKVIGLTGGIATGKSTVAALLEVHGFKIVDADLASRKAVEKGSEGLRQIQEQFGEEAINEDGEMDRAYIAQQVFFDDEKKKTTESNRSSDCA
;
A
#
# COMPACT_ATOMS: atom_id res chain seq x y z
N MET A 1 -19.72 8.96 17.56
CA MET A 1 -18.69 8.42 16.64
C MET A 1 -17.49 9.35 16.66
N PRO A 2 -16.25 8.85 16.77
CA PRO A 2 -15.06 9.70 16.68
C PRO A 2 -14.94 10.30 15.27
N LYS A 3 -14.44 11.53 15.17
CA LYS A 3 -14.12 12.16 13.88
C LYS A 3 -12.75 11.67 13.42
N VAL A 4 -12.67 11.17 12.18
CA VAL A 4 -11.42 10.72 11.56
C VAL A 4 -10.91 11.82 10.63
N ILE A 5 -9.63 12.15 10.77
CA ILE A 5 -8.95 13.17 9.95
C ILE A 5 -7.81 12.47 9.21
N GLY A 6 -7.82 12.54 7.88
CA GLY A 6 -6.74 11.99 7.04
C GLY A 6 -5.60 13.00 6.89
N LEU A 7 -4.40 12.65 7.33
CA LEU A 7 -3.19 13.43 7.09
C LEU A 7 -2.50 12.93 5.81
N THR A 8 -2.53 13.74 4.76
CA THR A 8 -1.95 13.41 3.46
C THR A 8 -0.86 14.43 3.05
N GLY A 9 -0.10 14.12 2.00
CA GLY A 9 1.04 14.93 1.55
C GLY A 9 2.09 14.09 0.82
N GLY A 10 2.88 14.74 -0.04
CA GLY A 10 3.92 14.07 -0.85
C GLY A 10 5.05 13.43 -0.04
N ILE A 11 5.96 12.73 -0.73
CA ILE A 11 7.15 12.15 -0.11
C ILE A 11 7.99 13.28 0.53
N ALA A 12 8.51 13.05 1.74
CA ALA A 12 9.33 13.99 2.51
C ALA A 12 8.68 15.34 2.90
N THR A 13 7.36 15.50 2.83
CA THR A 13 6.67 16.75 3.23
C THR A 13 6.46 16.91 4.74
N GLY A 14 7.13 16.12 5.59
CA GLY A 14 7.03 16.25 7.05
C GLY A 14 5.74 15.73 7.70
N LYS A 15 4.96 14.87 7.02
CA LYS A 15 3.73 14.26 7.60
C LYS A 15 3.98 13.59 8.94
N SER A 16 5.06 12.81 9.05
CA SER A 16 5.45 12.13 10.29
C SER A 16 5.72 13.14 11.43
N THR A 17 6.27 14.31 11.10
CA THR A 17 6.48 15.40 12.07
C THR A 17 5.16 15.99 12.56
N VAL A 18 4.20 16.23 11.65
CA VAL A 18 2.86 16.72 12.02
C VAL A 18 2.09 15.67 12.82
N ALA A 19 2.19 14.39 12.46
CA ALA A 19 1.60 13.29 13.20
C ALA A 19 2.14 13.25 14.65
N ALA A 20 3.46 13.34 14.83
CA ALA A 20 4.09 13.37 16.15
C ALA A 20 3.64 14.60 16.99
N LEU A 21 3.48 15.77 16.35
CA LEU A 21 2.94 16.95 17.04
C LEU A 21 1.50 16.75 17.51
N LEU A 22 0.66 16.08 16.71
CA LEU A 22 -0.72 15.77 17.08
C LEU A 22 -0.80 14.76 18.23
N GLU A 23 0.11 13.77 18.28
CA GLU A 23 0.21 12.83 19.41
C GLU A 23 0.47 13.56 20.74
N VAL A 24 1.40 14.52 20.75
CA VAL A 24 1.71 15.34 21.94
C VAL A 24 0.48 16.11 22.43
N HIS A 25 -0.43 16.48 21.53
CA HIS A 25 -1.67 17.18 21.86
C HIS A 25 -2.83 16.22 22.21
N GLY A 26 -2.56 14.92 22.36
CA GLY A 26 -3.53 13.92 22.81
C GLY A 26 -4.37 13.30 21.70
N PHE A 27 -4.02 13.51 20.43
CA PHE A 27 -4.66 12.81 19.32
C PHE A 27 -4.15 11.38 19.20
N LYS A 28 -5.05 10.44 18.93
CA LYS A 28 -4.67 9.07 18.56
C LYS A 28 -4.31 9.05 17.08
N ILE A 29 -3.06 8.71 16.78
CA ILE A 29 -2.61 8.53 15.40
C ILE A 29 -2.76 7.07 14.99
N VAL A 30 -3.30 6.88 13.78
CA VAL A 30 -3.34 5.60 13.09
C VAL A 30 -2.43 5.73 11.87
N ASP A 31 -1.27 5.10 11.94
CA ASP A 31 -0.31 5.09 10.84
C ASP A 31 -0.67 3.96 9.86
N ALA A 32 -1.05 4.35 8.63
CA ALA A 32 -1.44 3.43 7.58
C ALA A 32 -0.26 2.59 7.05
N ASP A 33 0.96 3.15 7.02
CA ASP A 33 2.15 2.44 6.57
C ASP A 33 2.54 1.37 7.60
N LEU A 34 2.44 1.70 8.89
CA LEU A 34 2.66 0.73 9.96
C LEU A 34 1.58 -0.37 9.94
N ALA A 35 0.32 0.01 9.79
CA ALA A 35 -0.79 -0.94 9.73
C ALA A 35 -0.65 -1.89 8.54
N SER A 36 -0.25 -1.38 7.37
CA SER A 36 -0.01 -2.18 6.17
C SER A 36 1.12 -3.19 6.38
N ARG A 37 2.22 -2.79 7.03
CA ARG A 37 3.32 -3.73 7.36
C ARG A 37 2.86 -4.85 8.29
N LYS A 38 2.07 -4.52 9.32
CA LYS A 38 1.53 -5.50 10.26
C LYS A 38 0.52 -6.45 9.62
N ALA A 39 -0.25 -5.96 8.66
CA ALA A 39 -1.26 -6.76 7.97
C ALA A 39 -0.65 -7.95 7.21
N VAL A 40 0.63 -7.90 6.85
CA VAL A 40 1.35 -8.93 6.08
C VAL A 40 2.49 -9.60 6.87
N GLU A 41 2.48 -9.49 8.20
CA GLU A 41 3.44 -10.20 9.05
C GLU A 41 3.26 -11.73 8.96
N LYS A 42 4.32 -12.48 9.29
CA LYS A 42 4.29 -13.94 9.29
C LYS A 42 3.12 -14.49 10.10
N GLY A 43 2.31 -15.34 9.47
CA GLY A 43 1.12 -15.94 10.08
C GLY A 43 -0.10 -15.01 10.13
N SER A 44 -0.03 -13.82 9.54
CA SER A 44 -1.20 -12.97 9.36
C SER A 44 -2.10 -13.53 8.25
N GLU A 45 -3.38 -13.19 8.35
CA GLU A 45 -4.36 -13.49 7.31
C GLU A 45 -4.02 -12.77 5.99
N GLY A 46 -3.45 -11.56 6.06
CA GLY A 46 -3.03 -10.83 4.87
C GLY A 46 -1.90 -11.52 4.12
N LEU A 47 -0.94 -12.13 4.83
CA LEU A 47 0.13 -12.90 4.20
C LEU A 47 -0.42 -14.15 3.50
N ARG A 48 -1.38 -14.84 4.13
CA ARG A 48 -2.05 -16.01 3.55
C ARG A 48 -2.80 -15.65 2.26
N GLN A 49 -3.52 -14.54 2.25
CA GLN A 49 -4.22 -14.06 1.05
C GLN A 49 -3.25 -13.71 -0.08
N ILE A 50 -2.09 -13.14 0.25
CA ILE A 50 -1.03 -12.86 -0.72
C ILE A 50 -0.48 -14.17 -1.29
N GLN A 51 -0.21 -15.17 -0.46
CA GLN A 51 0.22 -16.49 -0.92
C GLN A 51 -0.83 -17.17 -1.82
N GLU A 52 -2.13 -17.06 -1.48
CA GLU A 52 -3.22 -17.62 -2.29
C GLU A 52 -3.35 -16.93 -3.65
N GLN A 53 -3.08 -15.63 -3.75
CA GLN A 53 -3.20 -14.87 -5.00
C GLN A 53 -1.95 -14.93 -5.88
N PHE A 54 -0.76 -14.82 -5.28
CA PHE A 54 0.51 -14.70 -5.98
C PHE A 54 1.34 -15.99 -5.98
N GLY A 55 0.86 -17.03 -5.30
CA GLY A 55 1.53 -18.34 -5.21
C GLY A 55 2.59 -18.41 -4.12
N GLU A 56 3.25 -19.57 -4.02
CA GLU A 56 4.29 -19.81 -3.01
C GLU A 56 5.53 -18.92 -3.21
N GLU A 57 5.79 -18.47 -4.43
CA GLU A 57 6.89 -17.55 -4.77
C GLU A 57 6.76 -16.17 -4.09
N ALA A 58 5.56 -15.83 -3.58
CA ALA A 58 5.33 -14.61 -2.83
C ALA A 58 5.89 -14.64 -1.40
N ILE A 59 6.38 -15.79 -0.94
CA ILE A 59 6.90 -16.01 0.40
C ILE A 59 8.38 -16.38 0.31
N ASN A 60 9.23 -15.70 1.07
CA ASN A 60 10.66 -16.02 1.14
C ASN A 60 10.93 -17.25 2.03
N GLU A 61 12.18 -17.73 2.03
CA GLU A 61 12.60 -18.90 2.83
C GLU A 61 12.36 -18.71 4.35
N ASP A 62 12.33 -17.47 4.83
CA ASP A 62 12.07 -17.13 6.24
C ASP A 62 10.56 -17.18 6.59
N GLY A 63 9.68 -17.35 5.61
CA GLY A 63 8.23 -17.37 5.76
C GLY A 63 7.61 -15.97 5.85
N GLU A 64 8.26 -14.96 5.30
CA GLU A 64 7.79 -13.59 5.18
C GLU A 64 7.44 -13.25 3.73
N MET A 65 6.70 -12.15 3.52
CA MET A 65 6.37 -11.68 2.18
C MET A 65 7.61 -11.24 1.39
N ASP A 66 7.81 -11.82 0.20
CA ASP A 66 8.79 -11.32 -0.77
C ASP A 66 8.26 -10.04 -1.44
N ARG A 67 8.71 -8.90 -0.89
CA ARG A 67 8.34 -7.58 -1.39
C ARG A 67 8.82 -7.32 -2.81
N ALA A 68 9.97 -7.88 -3.20
CA ALA A 68 10.53 -7.64 -4.53
C ALA A 68 9.75 -8.42 -5.59
N TYR A 69 9.36 -9.67 -5.28
CA TYR A 69 8.47 -10.46 -6.11
C TYR A 69 7.09 -9.80 -6.24
N ILE A 70 6.46 -9.44 -5.11
CA ILE A 70 5.14 -8.80 -5.12
C ILE A 70 5.16 -7.46 -5.84
N ALA A 71 6.19 -6.62 -5.62
CA ALA A 71 6.32 -5.37 -6.36
C ALA A 71 6.41 -5.63 -7.87
N GLN A 72 7.21 -6.61 -8.31
CA GLN A 72 7.27 -6.97 -9.72
C GLN A 72 5.91 -7.42 -10.26
N GLN A 73 5.19 -8.30 -9.58
CA GLN A 73 3.88 -8.77 -10.04
C GLN A 73 2.85 -7.63 -10.12
N VAL A 74 2.77 -6.78 -9.07
CA VAL A 74 1.83 -5.66 -9.01
C VAL A 74 2.16 -4.58 -10.04
N PHE A 75 3.42 -4.17 -10.16
CA PHE A 75 3.82 -3.14 -11.12
C PHE A 75 3.83 -3.64 -12.58
N PHE A 76 4.13 -4.92 -12.81
CA PHE A 76 4.06 -5.52 -14.15
C PHE A 76 2.61 -5.65 -14.63
N ASP A 77 1.67 -5.97 -13.73
CA ASP A 77 0.25 -6.02 -14.07
C ASP A 77 -0.37 -4.61 -14.21
N ASP A 78 0.14 -3.61 -13.48
CA ASP A 78 -0.28 -2.21 -13.65
C ASP A 78 0.27 -1.56 -14.95
N GLU A 79 1.43 -1.98 -15.47
CA GLU A 79 1.89 -1.61 -16.82
C GLU A 79 0.93 -2.14 -17.91
N LYS A 80 0.26 -3.28 -17.68
CA LYS A 80 -0.84 -3.74 -18.55
C LYS A 80 -2.09 -2.87 -18.44
N LYS A 81 -2.36 -2.24 -17.30
CA LYS A 81 -3.51 -1.31 -17.14
C LYS A 81 -3.28 0.07 -17.76
N LYS A 82 -2.03 0.46 -18.05
CA LYS A 82 -1.72 1.72 -18.77
C LYS A 82 -1.91 1.65 -20.29
N THR A 83 -2.25 0.50 -20.86
CA THR A 83 -2.53 0.39 -22.32
C THR A 83 -4.01 0.59 -22.66
N THR A 84 -4.84 1.08 -21.73
CA THR A 84 -6.27 1.36 -22.01
C THR A 84 -6.74 2.73 -21.54
N GLU A 85 -5.90 3.77 -21.62
CA GLU A 85 -6.36 5.17 -21.57
C GLU A 85 -5.81 6.03 -22.73
N SER A 86 -5.61 5.42 -23.91
CA SER A 86 -5.42 6.16 -25.16
C SER A 86 -6.26 5.56 -26.27
N ASN A 87 -7.58 5.65 -26.11
CA ASN A 87 -8.55 5.56 -27.20
C ASN A 87 -9.79 6.38 -26.80
N ARG A 88 -9.60 7.69 -26.66
CA ARG A 88 -10.69 8.65 -26.77
C ARG A 88 -10.31 9.68 -27.83
N SER A 89 -11.23 9.82 -28.77
CA SER A 89 -11.28 10.81 -29.85
C SER A 89 -10.67 10.37 -31.20
N SER A 90 -11.27 9.34 -31.80
CA SER A 90 -11.75 9.50 -33.16
C SER A 90 -12.87 10.55 -33.17
N ASP A 91 -12.83 11.43 -34.17
CA ASP A 91 -13.87 12.37 -34.62
C ASP A 91 -14.08 13.64 -33.78
N CYS A 92 -13.41 14.72 -34.18
CA CYS A 92 -14.08 16.02 -34.35
C CYS A 92 -13.26 16.96 -35.27
N ALA A 93 -13.81 17.18 -36.48
CA ALA A 93 -13.59 18.26 -37.45
C ALA A 93 -12.17 18.58 -37.97
#